data_AF-A0AAU9K7R4-F1
#
_entry.id   AF-A0AAU9K7R4-F1
#
_cell.length_a   1.000
_cell.length_b   1.000
_cell.length_c   1.000
_cell.angle_alpha   90.00
_cell.angle_beta   90.00
_cell.angle_gamma   90.00
#
_symmetry.space_group_name_H-M   'P 1'
#
loop_
_entity.id
_entity.type
_entity.pdbx_description
1 polymer ?
#
loop_
_entity_poly.entity_id
_entity_poly.type
_entity_poly.pdbx_seq_one_letter_code
_entity_poly.pdbx_strand_id
1 'polypeptide(L)'
;MGCNHSQDKILIQDLIKSNQELVKRELQFRETITSIIEPWKQQVDISSVVEQDELENSSSTPKKILNILAVSDPINSFSTEDIKTDASLGQNLRFEKTLKVFEKLLIRQYQNALELWNDNINLDVSDLSYSQSGNFSIVNEEDRIREEQENQAAKEIIDKFNEKFLRNSFIMDEFASHTISNEKPMPARNIVVLFEELLDKKLEMDLKDLSENRKPKDVGEYLLEFLNQKFGLRKLAYKTLSQLIPGLEAQYQNNHPYIVLFCKLLNIYDPEPIPLNLSIFLTQIRCKFNKIMIIKEKIKTDAKNKKEPIEEVEKKLLGGFARLIDVYYLINESFFHRYTKNQLLNILKPEKITQEAFLIFLLCQKMAKQGFSTETLFNSLSPINNKLPTQDFFRKLYSKIDFWMTYQNIEILSQYLDPEQKGFISKSAFIEKIDLIAHNRNCKSPEYSISKCQFLNALIKVHKQLQIRSVKKLKNLYGMDFSEPMEREKFDELSKKIEKNINPEFLTNLFNEAILYEEQENGLSLSTFCNILNVYAVGNNYLKEFSIESLRNAFEERRTNLTDIFLGKNEAIDIYSPLRQVKRRELKRSTNAN
;
A
#
# COMPACT_ATOMS: atom_id res chain seq x y z
N MET A 1 -29.78 49.17 -1.91
CA MET A 1 -30.35 48.52 -0.71
C MET A 1 -29.26 48.53 0.34
N GLY A 2 -29.31 49.46 1.30
CA GLY A 2 -28.29 49.58 2.34
C GLY A 2 -28.55 48.58 3.45
N CYS A 3 -27.57 47.74 3.78
CA CYS A 3 -27.60 47.00 5.04
C CYS A 3 -27.60 48.01 6.18
N ASN A 4 -28.60 47.92 7.05
CA ASN A 4 -28.69 48.79 8.21
C ASN A 4 -27.50 48.49 9.13
N HIS A 5 -26.90 49.54 9.68
CA HIS A 5 -25.75 49.50 10.60
C HIS A 5 -25.93 48.54 11.80
N SER A 6 -27.16 48.09 12.08
CA SER A 6 -27.45 47.07 13.08
C SER A 6 -27.09 45.64 12.64
N GLN A 7 -27.18 45.31 11.34
CA GLN A 7 -26.87 43.97 10.83
C GLN A 7 -25.36 43.68 10.83
N ASP A 8 -24.55 44.69 10.48
CA ASP A 8 -23.09 44.56 10.54
C ASP A 8 -22.59 44.40 11.99
N LYS A 9 -23.23 45.08 12.95
CA LYS A 9 -22.91 44.91 14.37
C LYS A 9 -23.25 43.51 14.88
N ILE A 10 -24.37 42.94 14.45
CA ILE A 10 -24.75 41.56 14.81
C ILE A 10 -23.75 40.57 14.22
N LEU A 11 -23.39 40.73 12.94
CA LEU A 11 -22.42 39.85 12.27
C LEU A 11 -21.03 39.91 12.92
N ILE A 12 -20.55 41.10 13.26
CA ILE A 12 -19.27 41.29 13.96
C ILE A 12 -19.32 40.64 15.35
N GLN A 13 -20.43 40.76 16.07
CA GLN A 13 -20.62 40.09 17.36
C GLN A 13 -20.62 38.57 17.23
N ASP A 14 -21.26 38.02 16.19
CA ASP A 14 -21.28 36.58 15.92
C ASP A 14 -19.88 36.05 15.54
N LEU A 15 -19.11 36.80 14.76
CA LEU A 15 -17.72 36.45 14.43
C LEU A 15 -16.80 36.48 15.65
N ILE A 16 -16.93 37.50 16.52
CA ILE A 16 -16.18 37.57 17.78
C ILE A 16 -16.53 36.37 18.66
N LYS A 17 -17.82 36.03 18.76
CA LYS A 17 -18.29 34.88 19.53
C LYS A 17 -17.76 33.55 18.96
N SER A 18 -17.76 33.39 17.64
CA SER A 18 -17.20 32.20 16.98
C SER A 18 -15.69 32.07 17.20
N ASN A 19 -14.94 33.18 17.15
CA ASN A 19 -13.51 33.16 17.46
C ASN A 19 -13.24 32.80 18.93
N GLN A 20 -14.04 33.32 19.87
CA GLN A 20 -13.94 32.95 21.28
C GLN A 20 -14.25 31.47 21.52
N GLU A 21 -15.21 30.88 20.80
CA GLU A 21 -15.48 29.44 20.85
C GLU A 21 -14.32 28.60 20.29
N LEU A 22 -13.64 29.07 19.23
CA LEU A 22 -12.46 28.40 18.67
C LEU A 22 -11.30 28.41 19.66
N VAL A 23 -10.99 29.57 20.26
CA VAL A 23 -9.95 29.68 21.30
C VAL A 23 -10.27 28.78 22.49
N LYS A 24 -11.54 28.69 22.89
CA LYS A 24 -11.98 27.78 23.96
C LYS A 24 -11.78 26.31 23.60
N ARG A 25 -12.10 25.90 22.36
CA ARG A 25 -11.87 24.52 21.88
C ARG A 25 -10.38 24.19 21.78
N GLU A 26 -9.55 25.14 21.37
CA GLU A 26 -8.09 24.97 21.34
C GLU A 26 -7.54 24.75 22.76
N LEU A 27 -7.98 25.56 23.73
CA LEU A 27 -7.61 25.40 25.13
C LEU A 27 -8.03 24.04 25.70
N GLN A 28 -9.28 23.64 25.49
CA GLN A 28 -9.77 22.31 25.91
C GLN A 28 -8.97 21.17 25.27
N PHE A 29 -8.55 21.34 24.01
CA PHE A 29 -7.73 20.35 23.31
C PHE A 29 -6.30 20.29 23.87
N ARG A 30 -5.67 21.44 24.15
CA ARG A 30 -4.36 21.51 24.84
C ARG A 30 -4.42 20.87 26.23
N GLU A 31 -5.49 21.11 26.98
CA GLU A 31 -5.74 20.47 28.28
C GLU A 31 -5.88 18.95 28.13
N THR A 32 -6.64 18.47 27.14
CA THR A 32 -6.82 17.03 26.86
C THR A 32 -5.50 16.36 26.51
N ILE A 33 -4.69 16.97 25.64
CA ILE A 33 -3.34 16.49 25.31
C ILE A 33 -2.47 16.46 26.57
N THR A 34 -2.50 17.52 27.38
CA THR A 34 -1.71 17.60 28.61
C THR A 34 -2.12 16.50 29.59
N SER A 35 -3.41 16.21 29.75
CA SER A 35 -3.91 15.13 30.60
C SER A 35 -3.56 13.73 30.11
N ILE A 36 -3.32 13.55 28.81
CA ILE A 36 -2.86 12.28 28.24
C ILE A 36 -1.34 12.13 28.43
N ILE A 37 -0.60 13.23 28.28
CA ILE A 37 0.88 13.23 28.35
C ILE A 37 1.40 13.19 29.79
N GLU A 38 0.74 13.85 30.75
CA GLU A 38 1.23 13.91 32.14
C GLU A 38 1.33 12.56 32.85
N PRO A 39 0.32 11.67 32.79
CA PRO A 39 0.42 10.33 33.36
C PRO A 39 1.56 9.52 32.75
N TRP A 40 1.85 9.75 31.47
CA TRP A 40 2.96 9.13 30.76
C TRP A 40 4.32 9.64 31.26
N LYS A 41 4.43 10.95 31.56
CA LYS A 41 5.62 11.54 32.21
C LYS A 41 5.83 11.04 33.64
N GLN A 42 4.76 10.65 34.33
CA GLN A 42 4.83 10.11 35.69
C GLN A 42 5.10 8.59 35.71
N GLN A 43 4.67 7.85 34.68
CA GLN A 43 4.94 6.41 34.53
C GLN A 43 6.35 6.09 34.02
N VAL A 44 6.95 7.01 33.28
CA VAL A 44 8.37 6.96 32.94
C VAL A 44 9.13 7.62 34.07
N ASP A 45 9.85 6.85 34.89
CA ASP A 45 10.67 7.36 36.00
C ASP A 45 11.89 8.13 35.46
N ILE A 46 11.66 9.36 35.00
CA ILE A 46 12.67 10.26 34.42
C ILE A 46 13.72 10.64 35.47
N SER A 47 13.39 10.59 36.77
CA SER A 47 14.35 10.81 37.87
C SER A 47 15.54 9.85 37.81
N SER A 48 15.32 8.60 37.41
CA SER A 48 16.39 7.59 37.29
C SER A 48 17.28 7.76 36.05
N VAL A 49 16.86 8.58 35.08
CA VAL A 49 17.59 8.84 33.82
C VAL A 49 18.33 10.19 33.86
N VAL A 50 17.92 11.11 34.74
CA VAL A 50 18.50 12.47 34.82
C VAL A 50 19.79 12.52 35.64
N GLU A 51 20.07 11.56 36.51
CA GLU A 51 21.34 11.56 37.29
C GLU A 51 22.59 11.15 36.48
N GLN A 52 22.49 10.84 35.18
CA GLN A 52 23.67 10.45 34.37
C GLN A 52 23.95 11.26 33.09
N ASP A 53 23.20 12.32 32.77
CA ASP A 53 23.48 13.12 31.57
C ASP A 53 23.39 14.64 31.84
N GLU A 54 24.32 15.15 32.65
CA GLU A 54 24.71 16.57 32.57
C GLU A 54 25.68 16.77 31.40
N LEU A 55 25.13 16.91 30.19
CA LEU A 55 25.71 17.79 29.17
C LEU A 55 24.63 18.12 28.13
N GLU A 56 24.28 19.40 28.11
CA GLU A 56 23.36 20.05 27.19
C GLU A 56 23.68 19.65 25.73
N ASN A 57 22.79 18.85 25.11
CA ASN A 57 22.45 18.82 23.67
C ASN A 57 21.72 17.53 23.23
N SER A 58 20.96 16.86 24.10
CA SER A 58 20.07 15.78 23.68
C SER A 58 18.72 16.32 23.18
N SER A 59 18.52 16.26 21.86
CA SER A 59 17.22 16.47 21.23
C SER A 59 16.34 15.24 21.48
N SER A 60 15.68 15.19 22.63
CA SER A 60 14.62 14.22 22.85
C SER A 60 13.39 14.57 21.99
N THR A 61 12.71 13.56 21.47
CA THR A 61 11.48 13.65 20.66
C THR A 61 10.42 14.61 21.22
N PRO A 62 10.25 14.77 22.56
CA PRO A 62 9.38 15.80 23.13
C PRO A 62 9.76 17.24 22.76
N LYS A 63 11.06 17.59 22.66
CA LYS A 63 11.51 18.94 22.27
C LYS A 63 11.23 19.24 20.80
N LYS A 64 11.27 18.24 19.90
CA LYS A 64 10.87 18.39 18.49
C LYS A 64 9.35 18.57 18.35
N ILE A 65 8.56 17.90 19.19
CA ILE A 65 7.09 18.07 19.24
C ILE A 65 6.74 19.45 19.83
N LEU A 66 7.42 19.89 20.88
CA LEU A 66 7.31 21.25 21.42
C LEU A 66 7.70 22.32 20.40
N ASN A 67 8.72 22.09 19.57
CA ASN A 67 9.08 23.01 18.49
C ASN A 67 8.07 22.99 17.32
N ILE A 68 7.44 21.86 17.01
CA ILE A 68 6.35 21.81 16.02
C ILE A 68 5.09 22.52 16.54
N LEU A 69 4.82 22.42 17.85
CA LEU A 69 3.76 23.16 18.55
C LEU A 69 4.11 24.65 18.79
N ALA A 70 5.39 25.01 18.82
CA ALA A 70 5.85 26.40 18.92
C ALA A 70 5.85 27.11 17.55
N VAL A 71 5.85 26.34 16.44
CA VAL A 71 5.76 26.89 15.07
C VAL A 71 4.30 27.24 14.68
N SER A 72 3.31 26.95 15.53
CA SER A 72 1.91 27.35 15.34
C SER A 72 1.55 28.71 15.95
N ASP A 73 2.46 29.69 15.89
CA ASP A 73 2.18 31.10 16.19
C ASP A 73 1.80 31.99 14.97
N PRO A 74 0.98 31.59 13.96
CA PRO A 74 0.45 32.56 13.01
C PRO A 74 -0.75 33.35 13.56
N ILE A 75 -1.47 32.84 14.57
CA ILE A 75 -2.79 33.38 14.95
C ILE A 75 -2.71 34.66 15.79
N ASN A 76 -1.60 34.87 16.53
CA ASN A 76 -1.42 36.08 17.33
C ASN A 76 -0.96 37.31 16.53
N SER A 77 -0.71 37.18 15.23
CA SER A 77 -0.19 38.28 14.38
C SER A 77 -1.27 39.05 13.61
N PHE A 78 -2.54 38.64 13.66
CA PHE A 78 -3.64 39.44 13.10
C PHE A 78 -4.23 40.33 14.18
N SER A 79 -3.75 41.58 14.23
CA SER A 79 -4.34 42.61 15.05
C SER A 79 -5.80 42.83 14.63
N THR A 80 -6.68 43.08 15.60
CA THR A 80 -8.10 43.39 15.34
C THR A 80 -8.30 44.72 14.59
N GLU A 81 -7.22 45.45 14.29
CA GLU A 81 -7.25 46.71 13.55
C GLU A 81 -7.25 46.51 12.01
N ASP A 82 -6.72 45.39 11.50
CA ASP A 82 -6.61 45.15 10.05
C ASP A 82 -7.93 44.69 9.38
N ILE A 83 -8.95 44.34 10.18
CA ILE A 83 -10.25 43.83 9.69
C ILE A 83 -11.23 44.98 9.38
N LYS A 84 -10.90 46.22 9.73
CA LYS A 84 -11.82 47.38 9.57
C LYS A 84 -11.85 48.00 8.17
N THR A 85 -11.03 47.56 7.22
CA THR A 85 -10.96 48.19 5.89
C THR A 85 -10.89 47.17 4.75
N ASP A 86 -11.98 46.45 4.48
CA ASP A 86 -12.50 46.31 3.11
C ASP A 86 -13.87 45.61 3.08
N ALA A 87 -14.89 46.34 2.64
CA ALA A 87 -16.27 45.86 2.57
C ALA A 87 -16.57 45.31 1.18
N SER A 88 -16.40 43.99 0.98
CA SER A 88 -17.14 43.27 -0.05
C SER A 88 -17.74 41.97 0.50
N LEU A 89 -19.08 41.94 0.63
CA LEU A 89 -19.87 40.83 1.17
C LEU A 89 -19.59 39.48 0.46
N GLY A 90 -19.13 39.51 -0.78
CA GLY A 90 -18.80 38.32 -1.58
C GLY A 90 -17.48 37.64 -1.21
N GLN A 91 -16.53 38.36 -0.61
CA GLN A 91 -15.24 37.79 -0.16
C GLN A 91 -15.37 37.13 1.22
N ASN A 92 -16.24 37.61 2.10
CA ASN A 92 -16.40 37.09 3.46
C ASN A 92 -17.08 35.70 3.51
N LEU A 93 -18.07 35.45 2.66
CA LEU A 93 -18.69 34.12 2.50
C LEU A 93 -17.74 33.09 1.86
N ARG A 94 -16.83 33.55 1.00
CA ARG A 94 -15.74 32.71 0.47
C ARG A 94 -14.72 32.43 1.57
N PHE A 95 -14.37 33.42 2.39
CA PHE A 95 -13.43 33.26 3.49
C PHE A 95 -13.93 32.26 4.56
N GLU A 96 -15.20 32.33 4.96
CA GLU A 96 -15.76 31.38 5.94
C GLU A 96 -15.82 29.93 5.39
N LYS A 97 -16.13 29.76 4.10
CA LYS A 97 -16.07 28.45 3.43
C LYS A 97 -14.63 27.96 3.32
N THR A 98 -13.69 28.82 2.97
CA THR A 98 -12.26 28.49 2.87
C THR A 98 -11.70 28.11 4.24
N LEU A 99 -12.06 28.81 5.31
CA LEU A 99 -11.70 28.48 6.69
C LEU A 99 -12.25 27.12 7.11
N LYS A 100 -13.53 26.83 6.85
CA LYS A 100 -14.14 25.51 7.13
C LYS A 100 -13.48 24.37 6.34
N VAL A 101 -13.07 24.63 5.10
CA VAL A 101 -12.31 23.65 4.30
C VAL A 101 -10.91 23.45 4.86
N PHE A 102 -10.24 24.53 5.27
CA PHE A 102 -8.91 24.48 5.87
C PHE A 102 -8.91 23.78 7.23
N GLU A 103 -9.91 24.05 8.08
CA GLU A 103 -10.16 23.38 9.36
C GLU A 103 -10.37 21.87 9.15
N LYS A 104 -11.21 21.48 8.19
CA LYS A 104 -11.40 20.06 7.83
C LYS A 104 -10.12 19.39 7.33
N LEU A 105 -9.33 20.09 6.51
CA LEU A 105 -8.05 19.57 6.01
C LEU A 105 -7.02 19.43 7.14
N LEU A 106 -6.93 20.40 8.04
CA LEU A 106 -6.07 20.32 9.22
C LEU A 106 -6.49 19.15 10.11
N ILE A 107 -7.76 19.08 10.50
CA ILE A 107 -8.29 17.99 11.35
C ILE A 107 -7.99 16.63 10.70
N ARG A 108 -8.20 16.49 9.39
CA ARG A 108 -7.88 15.25 8.66
C ARG A 108 -6.38 14.95 8.64
N GLN A 109 -5.51 15.94 8.44
CA GLN A 109 -4.06 15.74 8.51
C GLN A 109 -3.60 15.36 9.92
N TYR A 110 -4.16 15.98 10.95
CA TYR A 110 -3.86 15.66 12.34
C TYR A 110 -4.39 14.28 12.74
N GLN A 111 -5.62 13.92 12.37
CA GLN A 111 -6.18 12.59 12.61
C GLN A 111 -5.36 11.52 11.89
N ASN A 112 -4.99 11.73 10.62
CA ASN A 112 -4.11 10.83 9.90
C ASN A 112 -2.73 10.71 10.58
N ALA A 113 -2.16 11.82 11.06
CA ALA A 113 -0.90 11.80 11.78
C ALA A 113 -1.01 11.07 13.13
N LEU A 114 -2.14 11.20 13.84
CA LEU A 114 -2.41 10.57 15.13
C LEU A 114 -2.73 9.08 14.99
N GLU A 115 -3.43 8.68 13.92
CA GLU A 115 -3.64 7.29 13.54
C GLU A 115 -2.32 6.65 13.11
N LEU A 116 -1.53 7.31 12.25
CA LEU A 116 -0.18 6.84 11.91
C LEU A 116 0.72 6.74 13.14
N TRP A 117 0.58 7.66 14.10
CA TRP A 117 1.32 7.63 15.36
C TRP A 117 0.88 6.49 16.27
N ASN A 118 -0.42 6.27 16.45
CA ASN A 118 -0.96 5.17 17.26
C ASN A 118 -0.69 3.81 16.62
N ASP A 119 -0.78 3.70 15.29
CA ASP A 119 -0.41 2.51 14.54
C ASP A 119 1.09 2.27 14.70
N ASN A 120 1.93 3.29 14.47
CA ASN A 120 3.37 3.16 14.67
C ASN A 120 3.74 2.84 16.13
N ILE A 121 3.05 3.37 17.15
CA ILE A 121 3.31 3.08 18.57
C ILE A 121 2.84 1.69 18.96
N ASN A 122 1.65 1.25 18.55
CA ASN A 122 1.15 -0.09 18.91
C ASN A 122 1.95 -1.19 18.19
N LEU A 123 2.54 -0.88 17.04
CA LEU A 123 3.51 -1.75 16.35
C LEU A 123 4.93 -1.63 16.95
N ASP A 124 5.36 -0.42 17.31
CA ASP A 124 6.64 -0.19 17.99
C ASP A 124 6.64 -0.88 19.36
N VAL A 125 5.57 -0.88 20.14
CA VAL A 125 5.60 -1.53 21.48
C VAL A 125 5.63 -3.05 21.37
N SER A 126 4.97 -3.67 20.38
CA SER A 126 5.03 -5.13 20.19
C SER A 126 6.33 -5.62 19.54
N ASP A 127 6.95 -4.80 18.66
CA ASP A 127 8.23 -5.14 18.02
C ASP A 127 9.45 -4.61 18.83
N LEU A 128 9.28 -3.56 19.66
CA LEU A 128 10.31 -3.02 20.58
C LEU A 128 10.32 -3.73 21.93
N SER A 129 9.26 -4.40 22.37
CA SER A 129 9.34 -5.26 23.57
C SER A 129 10.35 -6.40 23.39
N TYR A 130 10.72 -6.72 22.14
CA TYR A 130 11.83 -7.62 21.80
C TYR A 130 13.21 -6.95 21.72
N SER A 131 13.30 -5.61 21.69
CA SER A 131 14.58 -4.90 21.50
C SER A 131 14.95 -3.90 22.61
N GLN A 132 14.06 -3.62 23.57
CA GLN A 132 14.35 -2.74 24.71
C GLN A 132 14.88 -3.48 25.94
N SER A 133 14.67 -4.80 26.06
CA SER A 133 15.45 -5.62 26.97
C SER A 133 16.75 -5.99 26.26
N GLY A 134 17.90 -5.50 26.77
CA GLY A 134 19.23 -5.92 26.31
C GLY A 134 19.56 -7.41 26.51
N ASN A 135 18.56 -8.24 26.77
CA ASN A 135 18.62 -9.68 26.68
C ASN A 135 18.07 -10.05 25.30
N PHE A 136 19.00 -10.33 24.39
CA PHE A 136 18.75 -10.96 23.09
C PHE A 136 18.11 -12.33 23.32
N SER A 137 16.80 -12.35 23.58
CA SER A 137 16.06 -13.60 23.77
C SER A 137 16.01 -14.32 22.45
N ILE A 138 16.74 -15.44 22.39
CA ILE A 138 16.56 -16.52 21.42
C ILE A 138 15.05 -16.72 21.25
N VAL A 139 14.53 -16.44 20.05
CA VAL A 139 13.14 -16.73 19.72
C VAL A 139 12.92 -18.21 20.03
N ASN A 140 12.05 -18.51 20.99
CA ASN A 140 11.78 -19.87 21.41
C ASN A 140 11.28 -20.66 20.18
N GLU A 141 11.81 -21.85 19.94
CA GLU A 141 11.45 -22.66 18.77
C GLU A 141 9.94 -22.96 18.76
N GLU A 142 9.33 -23.04 19.94
CA GLU A 142 7.88 -23.17 20.13
C GLU A 142 7.08 -22.00 19.56
N ASP A 143 7.59 -20.76 19.70
CA ASP A 143 6.94 -19.57 19.15
C ASP A 143 7.01 -19.57 17.62
N ARG A 144 8.11 -20.07 17.04
CA ARG A 144 8.28 -20.20 15.58
C ARG A 144 7.32 -21.23 15.02
N ILE A 145 7.21 -22.40 15.67
CA ILE A 145 6.28 -23.47 15.28
C ILE A 145 4.83 -22.94 15.34
N ARG A 146 4.46 -22.24 16.41
CA ARG A 146 3.12 -21.65 16.54
C ARG A 146 2.86 -20.61 15.45
N GLU A 147 3.80 -19.72 15.18
CA GLU A 147 3.66 -18.73 14.12
C GLU A 147 3.47 -19.38 12.75
N GLU A 148 4.24 -20.44 12.45
CA GLU A 148 4.13 -21.19 11.20
C GLU A 148 2.77 -21.88 11.06
N GLN A 149 2.26 -22.50 12.13
CA GLN A 149 0.91 -23.10 12.16
C GLN A 149 -0.19 -22.05 11.92
N GLU A 150 -0.10 -20.89 12.58
CA GLU A 150 -1.05 -19.80 12.41
C GLU A 150 -1.01 -19.23 10.98
N ASN A 151 0.19 -19.10 10.40
CA ASN A 151 0.38 -18.67 9.02
C ASN A 151 -0.18 -19.68 8.02
N GLN A 152 0.00 -20.98 8.28
CA GLN A 152 -0.53 -22.04 7.43
C GLN A 152 -2.07 -22.05 7.45
N ALA A 153 -2.68 -21.94 8.63
CA ALA A 153 -4.13 -21.86 8.74
C ALA A 153 -4.71 -20.61 8.05
N ALA A 154 -4.00 -19.48 8.09
CA ALA A 154 -4.39 -18.27 7.37
C ALA A 154 -4.29 -18.44 5.85
N LYS A 155 -3.26 -19.15 5.35
CA LYS A 155 -3.14 -19.47 3.92
C LYS A 155 -4.28 -20.36 3.44
N GLU A 156 -4.64 -21.39 4.20
CA GLU A 156 -5.76 -22.29 3.84
C GLU A 156 -7.09 -21.55 3.68
N ILE A 157 -7.34 -20.53 4.52
CA ILE A 157 -8.52 -19.66 4.39
C ILE A 157 -8.51 -18.86 3.09
N ILE A 158 -7.34 -18.36 2.69
CA ILE A 158 -7.17 -17.59 1.45
C ILE A 158 -7.30 -18.53 0.24
N ASP A 159 -6.64 -19.68 0.28
CA ASP A 159 -6.59 -20.63 -0.84
C ASP A 159 -7.98 -21.21 -1.14
N LYS A 160 -8.78 -21.55 -0.12
CA LYS A 160 -10.18 -21.99 -0.30
C LYS A 160 -11.05 -20.95 -1.00
N PHE A 161 -10.82 -19.66 -0.73
CA PHE A 161 -11.54 -18.58 -1.39
C PHE A 161 -11.05 -18.40 -2.82
N ASN A 162 -9.73 -18.46 -3.05
CA ASN A 162 -9.15 -18.38 -4.38
C ASN A 162 -9.63 -19.49 -5.32
N GLU A 163 -9.82 -20.71 -4.81
CA GLU A 163 -10.40 -21.81 -5.60
C GLU A 163 -11.77 -21.46 -6.17
N LYS A 164 -12.62 -20.79 -5.40
CA LYS A 164 -13.94 -20.33 -5.87
C LYS A 164 -13.80 -19.29 -6.98
N PHE A 165 -12.84 -18.37 -6.87
CA PHE A 165 -12.56 -17.37 -7.91
C PHE A 165 -12.10 -18.00 -9.23
N LEU A 166 -11.22 -19.00 -9.15
CA LEU A 166 -10.69 -19.67 -10.35
C LEU A 166 -11.74 -20.51 -11.07
N ARG A 167 -12.65 -21.17 -10.33
CA ARG A 167 -13.77 -21.91 -10.93
C ARG A 167 -14.72 -21.01 -11.72
N ASN A 168 -14.84 -19.75 -11.34
CA ASN A 168 -15.74 -18.77 -11.94
C ASN A 168 -15.02 -17.83 -12.93
N SER A 169 -13.92 -18.28 -13.55
CA SER A 169 -13.13 -17.46 -14.46
C SER A 169 -13.90 -17.14 -15.75
N PHE A 170 -14.36 -15.89 -15.87
CA PHE A 170 -15.13 -15.38 -17.01
C PHE A 170 -14.47 -15.68 -18.37
N ILE A 171 -13.14 -15.54 -18.45
CA ILE A 171 -12.41 -15.73 -19.71
C ILE A 171 -12.36 -17.20 -20.14
N MET A 172 -12.34 -18.13 -19.18
CA MET A 172 -12.34 -19.57 -19.47
C MET A 172 -13.71 -20.02 -19.98
N ASP A 173 -14.79 -19.47 -19.42
CA ASP A 173 -16.15 -19.71 -19.90
C ASP A 173 -16.35 -19.21 -21.34
N GLU A 174 -15.86 -18.00 -21.63
CA GLU A 174 -15.93 -17.42 -22.97
C GLU A 174 -15.04 -18.16 -23.97
N PHE A 175 -13.86 -18.63 -23.55
CA PHE A 175 -13.00 -19.48 -24.35
C PHE A 175 -13.68 -20.81 -24.67
N ALA A 176 -14.18 -21.55 -23.67
CA ALA A 176 -14.82 -22.84 -23.85
C ALA A 176 -16.04 -22.76 -24.79
N SER A 177 -16.85 -21.71 -24.67
CA SER A 177 -18.05 -21.51 -25.48
C SER A 177 -17.80 -21.11 -26.93
N HIS A 178 -16.64 -20.54 -27.26
CA HIS A 178 -16.33 -20.02 -28.60
C HIS A 178 -15.06 -20.62 -29.21
N THR A 179 -14.63 -21.78 -28.73
CA THR A 179 -13.39 -22.44 -29.17
C THR A 179 -13.40 -22.66 -30.68
N ILE A 180 -12.45 -22.04 -31.39
CA ILE A 180 -12.21 -22.30 -32.81
C ILE A 180 -11.12 -23.38 -32.88
N SER A 181 -11.48 -24.55 -33.40
CA SER A 181 -10.55 -25.70 -33.53
C SER A 181 -9.34 -25.36 -34.40
N ASN A 182 -8.16 -25.92 -34.04
CA ASN A 182 -6.91 -25.93 -34.81
C ASN A 182 -6.15 -24.59 -34.95
N GLU A 183 -6.30 -23.64 -34.04
CA GLU A 183 -5.45 -22.44 -34.02
C GLU A 183 -4.09 -22.70 -33.35
N LYS A 184 -3.02 -22.13 -33.92
CA LYS A 184 -1.67 -22.27 -33.37
C LYS A 184 -1.52 -21.42 -32.09
N PRO A 185 -0.93 -21.95 -31.00
CA PRO A 185 -0.66 -21.16 -29.80
C PRO A 185 0.15 -19.89 -30.08
N MET A 186 -0.25 -18.79 -29.43
CA MET A 186 0.44 -17.51 -29.56
C MET A 186 1.84 -17.58 -28.91
N PRO A 187 2.90 -17.08 -29.58
CA PRO A 187 4.25 -17.07 -28.99
C PRO A 187 4.35 -16.04 -27.86
N ALA A 188 5.18 -16.32 -26.85
CA ALA A 188 5.34 -15.49 -25.64
C ALA A 188 5.55 -14.00 -25.93
N ARG A 189 6.37 -13.66 -26.92
CA ARG A 189 6.60 -12.26 -27.33
C ARG A 189 5.32 -11.53 -27.70
N ASN A 190 4.44 -12.17 -28.45
CA ASN A 190 3.19 -11.57 -28.88
C ASN A 190 2.21 -11.45 -27.71
N ILE A 191 2.23 -12.42 -26.79
CA ILE A 191 1.45 -12.36 -25.55
C ILE A 191 1.89 -11.14 -24.73
N VAL A 192 3.18 -10.98 -24.48
CA VAL A 192 3.71 -9.83 -23.71
C VAL A 192 3.31 -8.50 -24.35
N VAL A 193 3.49 -8.34 -25.66
CA VAL A 193 3.11 -7.10 -26.37
C VAL A 193 1.60 -6.84 -26.25
N LEU A 194 0.78 -7.88 -26.44
CA LEU A 194 -0.67 -7.76 -26.33
C LEU A 194 -1.11 -7.33 -24.93
N PHE A 195 -0.51 -7.91 -23.89
CA PHE A 195 -0.84 -7.59 -22.50
C PHE A 195 -0.37 -6.20 -22.07
N GLU A 196 0.79 -5.73 -22.53
CA GLU A 196 1.24 -4.36 -22.23
C GLU A 196 0.25 -3.34 -22.79
N GLU A 197 -0.17 -3.52 -24.04
CA GLU A 197 -1.17 -2.65 -24.68
C GLU A 197 -2.55 -2.75 -24.00
N LEU A 198 -2.99 -3.98 -23.68
CA LEU A 198 -4.24 -4.22 -22.94
C LEU A 198 -4.24 -3.47 -21.61
N LEU A 199 -3.17 -3.60 -20.83
CA LEU A 199 -3.10 -3.04 -19.50
C LEU A 199 -2.94 -1.51 -19.53
N ASP A 200 -2.34 -0.93 -20.58
CA ASP A 200 -2.31 0.53 -20.77
C ASP A 200 -3.74 1.05 -21.01
N LYS A 201 -4.49 0.40 -21.90
CA LYS A 201 -5.89 0.75 -22.19
C LYS A 201 -6.84 0.47 -21.04
N LYS A 202 -6.58 -0.59 -20.27
CA LYS A 202 -7.32 -0.90 -19.05
C LYS A 202 -7.21 0.24 -18.04
N LEU A 203 -6.01 0.78 -17.81
CA LEU A 203 -5.83 1.89 -16.86
C LEU A 203 -6.60 3.14 -17.28
N GLU A 204 -6.56 3.49 -18.57
CA GLU A 204 -7.32 4.62 -19.12
C GLU A 204 -8.83 4.44 -18.85
N MET A 205 -9.35 3.24 -19.08
CA MET A 205 -10.77 2.93 -18.82
C MET A 205 -11.09 2.94 -17.33
N ASP A 206 -10.23 2.38 -16.48
CA ASP A 206 -10.46 2.33 -15.04
C ASP A 206 -10.52 3.71 -14.41
N LEU A 207 -9.61 4.61 -14.80
CA LEU A 207 -9.62 5.98 -14.33
C LEU A 207 -10.89 6.71 -14.79
N LYS A 208 -11.35 6.44 -16.02
CA LYS A 208 -12.61 6.98 -16.53
C LYS A 208 -13.81 6.44 -15.75
N ASP A 209 -13.91 5.13 -15.58
CA ASP A 209 -15.02 4.49 -14.85
C ASP A 209 -15.08 4.99 -13.41
N LEU A 210 -13.93 5.14 -12.73
CA LEU A 210 -13.86 5.72 -11.40
C LEU A 210 -14.33 7.18 -11.38
N SER A 211 -13.92 8.00 -12.34
CA SER A 211 -14.37 9.40 -12.44
C SER A 211 -15.88 9.53 -12.69
N GLU A 212 -16.48 8.52 -13.31
CA GLU A 212 -17.91 8.44 -13.61
C GLU A 212 -18.69 7.63 -12.55
N ASN A 213 -18.07 7.31 -11.41
CA ASN A 213 -18.65 6.48 -10.35
C ASN A 213 -19.11 5.08 -10.78
N ARG A 214 -18.61 4.54 -11.90
CA ARG A 214 -18.86 3.17 -12.37
C ARG A 214 -17.88 2.18 -11.74
N LYS A 215 -18.27 0.91 -11.58
CA LYS A 215 -17.38 -0.14 -11.07
C LYS A 215 -16.42 -0.56 -12.20
N PRO A 216 -15.09 -0.46 -12.02
CA PRO A 216 -14.15 -0.97 -13.00
C PRO A 216 -14.32 -2.47 -13.22
N LYS A 217 -14.13 -2.93 -14.44
CA LYS A 217 -14.19 -4.36 -14.80
C LYS A 217 -12.92 -5.09 -14.39
N ASP A 218 -12.99 -6.41 -14.22
CA ASP A 218 -11.80 -7.23 -14.06
C ASP A 218 -10.98 -7.32 -15.36
N VAL A 219 -9.69 -7.67 -15.27
CA VAL A 219 -8.81 -7.77 -16.46
C VAL A 219 -9.32 -8.83 -17.44
N GLY A 220 -9.84 -9.95 -16.93
CA GLY A 220 -10.46 -11.00 -17.75
C GLY A 220 -11.70 -10.51 -18.52
N GLU A 221 -12.56 -9.74 -17.86
CA GLU A 221 -13.76 -9.15 -18.49
C GLU A 221 -13.38 -8.11 -19.55
N TYR A 222 -12.44 -7.23 -19.23
CA TYR A 222 -11.98 -6.19 -20.14
C TYR A 222 -11.20 -6.73 -21.33
N LEU A 223 -10.50 -7.87 -21.19
CA LEU A 223 -9.74 -8.47 -22.28
C LEU A 223 -10.60 -8.68 -23.54
N LEU A 224 -11.81 -9.23 -23.40
CA LEU A 224 -12.68 -9.44 -24.57
C LEU A 224 -13.13 -8.13 -25.19
N GLU A 225 -13.44 -7.12 -24.37
CA GLU A 225 -13.80 -5.79 -24.85
C GLU A 225 -12.64 -5.18 -25.64
N PHE A 226 -11.42 -5.25 -25.10
CA PHE A 226 -10.20 -4.80 -25.75
C PHE A 226 -9.94 -5.53 -27.07
N LEU A 227 -10.05 -6.86 -27.10
CA LEU A 227 -9.87 -7.63 -28.33
C LEU A 227 -10.92 -7.25 -29.39
N ASN A 228 -12.17 -7.08 -28.99
CA ASN A 228 -13.23 -6.63 -29.90
C ASN A 228 -12.94 -5.24 -30.47
N GLN A 229 -12.48 -4.29 -29.63
CA GLN A 229 -12.10 -2.94 -30.07
C GLN A 229 -10.88 -2.95 -30.99
N LYS A 230 -9.85 -3.73 -30.65
CA LYS A 230 -8.58 -3.79 -31.39
C LYS A 230 -8.72 -4.43 -32.78
N PHE A 231 -9.53 -5.49 -32.91
CA PHE A 231 -9.68 -6.21 -34.17
C PHE A 231 -10.94 -5.83 -34.96
N GLY A 232 -11.89 -5.11 -34.36
CA GLY A 232 -13.12 -4.62 -34.99
C GLY A 232 -14.17 -5.70 -35.33
N LEU A 233 -13.77 -6.99 -35.39
CA LEU A 233 -14.64 -8.12 -35.69
C LEU A 233 -14.59 -9.15 -34.57
N ARG A 234 -15.76 -9.51 -34.03
CA ARG A 234 -15.92 -10.46 -32.93
C ARG A 234 -15.30 -11.84 -33.23
N LYS A 235 -15.39 -12.31 -34.48
CA LYS A 235 -14.76 -13.57 -34.92
C LYS A 235 -13.23 -13.54 -34.82
N LEU A 236 -12.61 -12.40 -35.13
CA LEU A 236 -11.15 -12.24 -35.00
C LEU A 236 -10.74 -12.17 -33.52
N ALA A 237 -11.50 -11.46 -32.69
CA ALA A 237 -11.28 -11.42 -31.25
C ALA A 237 -11.28 -12.83 -30.63
N TYR A 238 -12.28 -13.66 -30.97
CA TYR A 238 -12.32 -15.05 -30.51
C TYR A 238 -11.22 -15.92 -31.10
N LYS A 239 -10.83 -15.72 -32.37
CA LYS A 239 -9.66 -16.39 -32.95
C LYS A 239 -8.38 -16.05 -32.17
N THR A 240 -8.17 -14.78 -31.83
CA THR A 240 -7.03 -14.35 -31.01
C THR A 240 -7.11 -14.95 -29.61
N LEU A 241 -8.29 -15.01 -28.99
CA LEU A 241 -8.49 -15.66 -27.71
C LEU A 241 -8.13 -17.16 -27.78
N SER A 242 -8.54 -17.85 -28.85
CA SER A 242 -8.20 -19.26 -29.09
C SER A 242 -6.71 -19.53 -29.30
N GLN A 243 -5.94 -18.53 -29.74
CA GLN A 243 -4.47 -18.60 -29.80
C GLN A 243 -3.82 -18.23 -28.46
N LEU A 244 -4.41 -17.26 -27.75
CA LEU A 244 -3.89 -16.69 -26.51
C LEU A 244 -3.93 -17.69 -25.36
N ILE A 245 -5.07 -18.33 -25.10
CA ILE A 245 -5.26 -19.21 -23.95
C ILE A 245 -4.29 -20.41 -23.98
N PRO A 246 -4.17 -21.19 -25.08
CA PRO A 246 -3.16 -22.25 -25.18
C PRO A 246 -1.71 -21.73 -25.14
N GLY A 247 -1.48 -20.52 -25.65
CA GLY A 247 -0.17 -19.86 -25.55
C GLY A 247 0.21 -19.54 -24.10
N LEU A 248 -0.74 -19.03 -23.32
CA LEU A 248 -0.58 -18.77 -21.89
C LEU A 248 -0.33 -20.06 -21.12
N GLU A 249 -1.10 -21.12 -21.38
CA GLU A 249 -0.92 -22.43 -20.76
C GLU A 249 0.49 -22.99 -20.99
N ALA A 250 0.94 -23.02 -22.26
CA ALA A 250 2.26 -23.53 -22.62
C ALA A 250 3.39 -22.72 -21.94
N GLN A 251 3.27 -21.39 -21.85
CA GLN A 251 4.28 -20.56 -21.20
C GLN A 251 4.21 -20.60 -19.67
N TYR A 252 3.02 -20.82 -19.11
CA TYR A 252 2.81 -21.03 -17.68
C TYR A 252 3.48 -22.33 -17.22
N GLN A 253 3.30 -23.43 -17.96
CA GLN A 253 3.99 -24.71 -17.69
C GLN A 253 5.52 -24.59 -17.76
N ASN A 254 6.03 -23.67 -18.57
CA ASN A 254 7.46 -23.34 -18.65
C ASN A 254 7.94 -22.36 -17.55
N ASN A 255 7.09 -22.00 -16.58
CA ASN A 255 7.37 -21.05 -15.50
C ASN A 255 7.90 -19.69 -15.98
N HIS A 256 7.41 -19.18 -17.13
CA HIS A 256 7.83 -17.86 -17.61
C HIS A 256 7.30 -16.77 -16.65
N PRO A 257 8.17 -16.04 -15.94
CA PRO A 257 7.77 -15.27 -14.75
C PRO A 257 6.78 -14.14 -15.07
N TYR A 258 6.89 -13.53 -16.25
CA TYR A 258 5.97 -12.45 -16.65
C TYR A 258 4.64 -12.97 -17.20
N ILE A 259 4.62 -14.19 -17.75
CA ILE A 259 3.37 -14.81 -18.22
C ILE A 259 2.58 -15.36 -17.03
N VAL A 260 3.26 -15.91 -16.03
CA VAL A 260 2.64 -16.30 -14.75
C VAL A 260 1.88 -15.12 -14.14
N LEU A 261 2.47 -13.91 -14.15
CA LEU A 261 1.78 -12.70 -13.71
C LEU A 261 0.49 -12.43 -14.52
N PHE A 262 0.52 -12.60 -15.84
CA PHE A 262 -0.67 -12.42 -16.69
C PHE A 262 -1.75 -13.47 -16.41
N CYS A 263 -1.36 -14.72 -16.16
CA CYS A 263 -2.28 -15.77 -15.73
C CYS A 263 -2.96 -15.41 -14.40
N LYS A 264 -2.19 -14.89 -13.43
CA LYS A 264 -2.73 -14.36 -12.16
C LYS A 264 -3.70 -13.20 -12.36
N LEU A 265 -3.42 -12.26 -13.28
CA LEU A 265 -4.29 -11.12 -13.58
C LEU A 265 -5.59 -11.55 -14.28
N LEU A 266 -5.54 -12.58 -15.12
CA LEU A 266 -6.71 -13.14 -15.79
C LEU A 266 -7.49 -14.13 -14.93
N ASN A 267 -6.98 -14.50 -13.75
CA ASN A 267 -7.54 -15.55 -12.89
C ASN A 267 -7.67 -16.88 -13.64
N ILE A 268 -6.58 -17.31 -14.29
CA ILE A 268 -6.49 -18.60 -14.99
C ILE A 268 -5.20 -19.33 -14.61
N TYR A 269 -5.25 -20.66 -14.54
CA TYR A 269 -4.13 -21.59 -14.30
C TYR A 269 -3.39 -21.46 -12.96
N ASP A 270 -3.17 -20.24 -12.45
CA ASP A 270 -2.45 -19.96 -11.23
C ASP A 270 -3.38 -20.00 -10.01
N PRO A 271 -3.00 -20.69 -8.90
CA PRO A 271 -3.82 -20.79 -7.69
C PRO A 271 -3.97 -19.47 -6.91
N GLU A 272 -3.19 -18.44 -7.27
CA GLU A 272 -3.17 -17.13 -6.61
C GLU A 272 -3.72 -16.02 -7.52
N PRO A 273 -5.05 -15.97 -7.75
CA PRO A 273 -5.68 -14.91 -8.55
C PRO A 273 -5.44 -13.52 -7.93
N ILE A 274 -5.32 -12.50 -8.78
CA ILE A 274 -5.13 -11.12 -8.34
C ILE A 274 -6.51 -10.44 -8.21
N PRO A 275 -6.88 -9.95 -7.01
CA PRO A 275 -8.15 -9.25 -6.83
C PRO A 275 -8.17 -7.92 -7.58
N LEU A 276 -9.37 -7.44 -7.95
CA LEU A 276 -9.59 -6.21 -8.71
C LEU A 276 -8.80 -5.00 -8.17
N ASN A 277 -8.86 -4.73 -6.87
CA ASN A 277 -8.18 -3.58 -6.28
C ASN A 277 -6.66 -3.63 -6.51
N LEU A 278 -6.06 -4.81 -6.33
CA LEU A 278 -4.65 -5.03 -6.58
C LEU A 278 -4.34 -4.96 -8.09
N SER A 279 -5.21 -5.48 -8.96
CA SER A 279 -4.99 -5.43 -10.41
C SER A 279 -4.93 -4.00 -10.94
N ILE A 280 -5.81 -3.11 -10.48
CA ILE A 280 -5.82 -1.70 -10.86
C ILE A 280 -4.55 -1.02 -10.33
N PHE A 281 -4.17 -1.26 -9.07
CA PHE A 281 -2.93 -0.73 -8.48
C PHE A 281 -1.67 -1.21 -9.24
N LEU A 282 -1.57 -2.51 -9.53
CA LEU A 282 -0.47 -3.10 -10.30
C LEU A 282 -0.41 -2.48 -11.71
N THR A 283 -1.57 -2.19 -12.29
CA THR A 283 -1.64 -1.55 -13.61
C THR A 283 -1.11 -0.11 -13.55
N GLN A 284 -1.48 0.66 -12.53
CA GLN A 284 -0.99 2.03 -12.34
C GLN A 284 0.51 2.08 -12.03
N ILE A 285 1.00 1.25 -11.10
CA ILE A 285 2.41 1.22 -10.71
C ILE A 285 3.29 0.70 -11.86
N ARG A 286 2.78 -0.19 -12.72
CA ARG A 286 3.44 -0.58 -13.98
C ARG A 286 3.69 0.63 -14.86
N CYS A 287 2.71 1.50 -15.06
CA CYS A 287 2.88 2.72 -15.85
C CYS A 287 3.91 3.68 -15.22
N LYS A 288 3.97 3.77 -13.88
CA LYS A 288 5.04 4.53 -13.20
C LYS A 288 6.41 3.90 -13.41
N PHE A 289 6.52 2.57 -13.33
CA PHE A 289 7.76 1.84 -13.61
C PHE A 289 8.25 2.08 -15.04
N ASN A 290 7.35 2.06 -16.04
CA ASN A 290 7.70 2.33 -17.44
C ASN A 290 8.37 3.71 -17.64
N LYS A 291 8.12 4.70 -16.77
CA LYS A 291 8.75 6.03 -16.83
C LYS A 291 10.19 6.04 -16.33
N ILE A 292 10.55 5.14 -15.42
CA ILE A 292 11.90 5.03 -14.84
C ILE A 292 12.72 3.91 -15.47
N MET A 293 12.12 3.16 -16.40
CA MET A 293 12.83 2.14 -17.15
C MET A 293 14.02 2.77 -17.86
N ILE A 294 15.11 2.01 -17.91
CA ILE A 294 16.27 2.33 -18.74
C ILE A 294 15.82 2.14 -20.18
N ILE A 295 15.20 3.18 -20.74
CA ILE A 295 15.02 3.31 -22.17
C ILE A 295 16.46 3.44 -22.66
N LYS A 296 17.04 2.33 -23.16
CA LYS A 296 18.30 2.41 -23.88
C LYS A 296 18.13 3.57 -24.85
N GLU A 297 18.89 4.64 -24.63
CA GLU A 297 19.00 5.73 -25.57
C GLU A 297 19.06 5.09 -26.94
N LYS A 298 18.18 5.57 -27.83
CA LYS A 298 18.14 5.20 -29.24
C LYS A 298 19.54 4.76 -29.65
N ILE A 299 19.76 3.45 -29.79
CA ILE A 299 20.89 2.95 -30.55
C ILE A 299 20.56 3.40 -31.97
N LYS A 300 20.87 4.67 -32.23
CA LYS A 300 20.94 5.24 -33.55
C LYS A 300 22.01 4.40 -34.23
N THR A 301 21.58 3.65 -35.24
CA THR A 301 22.28 3.44 -36.52
C THR A 301 23.66 2.79 -36.40
N ASP A 302 23.90 1.52 -36.79
CA ASP A 302 24.01 1.15 -38.21
C ASP A 302 24.02 -0.38 -38.49
N ALA A 303 23.47 -1.23 -37.63
CA ALA A 303 23.50 -2.68 -37.86
C ALA A 303 22.19 -3.23 -38.44
N LYS A 304 21.85 -2.90 -39.71
CA LYS A 304 20.63 -3.36 -40.39
C LYS A 304 20.47 -4.90 -40.51
N ASN A 305 21.44 -5.73 -40.11
CA ASN A 305 21.38 -7.19 -40.28
C ASN A 305 21.90 -8.03 -39.10
N LYS A 306 22.13 -7.47 -37.91
CA LYS A 306 22.50 -8.30 -36.74
C LYS A 306 21.24 -8.72 -35.99
N LYS A 307 20.99 -10.04 -35.93
CA LYS A 307 19.99 -10.65 -35.04
C LYS A 307 20.15 -10.03 -33.66
N GLU A 308 19.05 -9.59 -33.04
CA GLU A 308 19.07 -9.10 -31.67
C GLU A 308 19.76 -10.15 -30.78
N PRO A 309 20.72 -9.76 -29.91
CA PRO A 309 21.31 -10.68 -28.95
C PRO A 309 20.21 -11.35 -28.14
N ILE A 310 20.36 -12.65 -27.85
CA ILE A 310 19.37 -13.44 -27.09
C ILE A 310 19.00 -12.75 -25.77
N GLU A 311 20.00 -12.18 -25.07
CA GLU A 311 19.80 -11.41 -23.84
C GLU A 311 18.87 -10.19 -24.01
N GLU A 312 18.86 -9.53 -25.17
CA GLU A 312 17.95 -8.39 -25.40
C GLU A 312 16.51 -8.83 -25.61
N VAL A 313 16.31 -9.99 -26.24
CA VAL A 313 14.98 -10.59 -26.42
C VAL A 313 14.43 -11.02 -25.06
N GLU A 314 15.23 -11.70 -24.24
CA GLU A 314 14.84 -12.07 -22.87
C GLU A 314 14.53 -10.83 -22.02
N LYS A 315 15.32 -9.76 -22.15
CA LYS A 315 15.06 -8.53 -21.40
C LYS A 315 13.72 -7.89 -21.76
N LYS A 316 13.32 -7.92 -23.04
CA LYS A 316 12.00 -7.43 -23.48
C LYS A 316 10.88 -8.32 -22.97
N LEU A 317 11.08 -9.64 -22.92
CA LEU A 317 10.11 -10.59 -22.39
C LEU A 317 9.87 -10.45 -20.87
N LEU A 318 10.80 -9.83 -20.14
CA LEU A 318 10.64 -9.49 -18.72
C LEU A 318 10.04 -8.09 -18.48
N GLY A 319 9.59 -7.42 -19.54
CA GLY A 319 8.99 -6.08 -19.48
C GLY A 319 10.02 -4.95 -19.32
N GLY A 320 11.32 -5.24 -19.47
CA GLY A 320 12.41 -4.27 -19.34
C GLY A 320 12.91 -4.06 -17.91
N PHE A 321 13.89 -3.16 -17.75
CA PHE A 321 14.69 -3.01 -16.52
C PHE A 321 14.78 -1.56 -16.08
N ALA A 322 14.80 -1.34 -14.77
CA ALA A 322 15.12 -0.06 -14.13
C ALA A 322 16.32 -0.24 -13.19
N ARG A 323 17.01 0.85 -12.83
CA ARG A 323 18.05 0.79 -11.80
C ARG A 323 17.40 0.60 -10.43
N LEU A 324 18.08 -0.14 -9.55
CA LEU A 324 17.61 -0.37 -8.19
C LEU A 324 17.38 0.95 -7.41
N ILE A 325 18.20 1.97 -7.67
CA ILE A 325 18.03 3.30 -7.07
C ILE A 325 16.72 3.98 -7.49
N ASP A 326 16.34 3.88 -8.77
CA ASP A 326 15.09 4.45 -9.27
C ASP A 326 13.87 3.69 -8.73
N VAL A 327 13.98 2.35 -8.64
CA VAL A 327 12.97 1.50 -8.02
C VAL A 327 12.83 1.81 -6.53
N TYR A 328 13.94 2.05 -5.83
CA TYR A 328 13.93 2.49 -4.43
C TYR A 328 13.15 3.79 -4.25
N TYR A 329 13.34 4.78 -5.13
CA TYR A 329 12.57 6.02 -5.09
C TYR A 329 11.08 5.77 -5.37
N LEU A 330 10.76 4.97 -6.40
CA LEU A 330 9.38 4.62 -6.74
C LEU A 330 8.65 3.95 -5.56
N ILE A 331 9.32 3.05 -4.82
CA ILE A 331 8.76 2.41 -3.62
C ILE A 331 8.52 3.44 -2.52
N ASN A 332 9.49 4.34 -2.28
CA ASN A 332 9.35 5.34 -1.24
C ASN A 332 8.25 6.39 -1.53
N GLU A 333 7.99 6.67 -2.81
CA GLU A 333 6.92 7.55 -3.26
C GLU A 333 5.54 6.86 -3.27
N SER A 334 5.49 5.56 -3.56
CA SER A 334 4.22 4.84 -3.75
C SER A 334 3.66 4.25 -2.46
N PHE A 335 4.48 4.08 -1.44
CA PHE A 335 4.09 3.54 -0.14
C PHE A 335 4.34 4.57 0.96
N PHE A 336 3.57 4.51 2.03
CA PHE A 336 3.73 5.38 3.20
C PHE A 336 4.37 4.61 4.34
N HIS A 337 3.83 3.43 4.66
CA HIS A 337 4.24 2.60 5.77
C HIS A 337 5.62 1.99 5.55
N ARG A 338 6.46 2.14 6.57
CA ARG A 338 7.83 1.67 6.59
C ARG A 338 7.93 0.14 6.45
N TYR A 339 7.02 -0.59 7.09
CA TYR A 339 6.98 -2.05 7.04
C TYR A 339 6.90 -2.56 5.60
N THR A 340 5.92 -2.09 4.82
CA THR A 340 5.70 -2.47 3.41
C THR A 340 6.93 -2.16 2.55
N LYS A 341 7.51 -0.96 2.71
CA LYS A 341 8.73 -0.54 1.99
C LYS A 341 9.88 -1.51 2.22
N ASN A 342 10.14 -1.88 3.47
CA ASN A 342 11.26 -2.74 3.81
C ASN A 342 11.06 -4.19 3.34
N GLN A 343 9.83 -4.72 3.42
CA GLN A 343 9.51 -6.03 2.84
C GLN A 343 9.73 -6.04 1.33
N LEU A 344 9.27 -5.00 0.62
CA LEU A 344 9.49 -4.87 -0.83
C LEU A 344 10.97 -4.82 -1.18
N LEU A 345 11.74 -3.98 -0.48
CA LEU A 345 13.18 -3.85 -0.73
C LEU A 345 13.92 -5.17 -0.48
N ASN A 346 13.61 -5.87 0.62
CA ASN A 346 14.23 -7.17 0.92
C ASN A 346 13.95 -8.21 -0.18
N ILE A 347 12.73 -8.26 -0.71
CA ILE A 347 12.36 -9.18 -1.81
C ILE A 347 13.01 -8.76 -3.13
N LEU A 348 13.20 -7.45 -3.35
CA LEU A 348 13.78 -6.89 -4.56
C LEU A 348 15.30 -6.84 -4.56
N LYS A 349 15.97 -7.47 -3.60
CA LYS A 349 17.42 -7.61 -3.66
C LYS A 349 17.81 -8.39 -4.93
N PRO A 350 18.65 -7.82 -5.82
CA PRO A 350 19.18 -8.56 -6.96
C PRO A 350 19.93 -9.83 -6.52
N GLU A 351 19.76 -10.91 -7.27
CA GLU A 351 20.37 -12.22 -6.95
C GLU A 351 21.91 -12.15 -6.94
N LYS A 352 22.50 -11.33 -7.81
CA LYS A 352 23.94 -11.17 -7.96
C LYS A 352 24.61 -10.36 -6.84
N ILE A 353 23.83 -9.69 -5.99
CA ILE A 353 24.33 -8.82 -4.92
C ILE A 353 24.23 -9.56 -3.60
N THR A 354 25.31 -9.58 -2.81
CA THR A 354 25.30 -10.17 -1.47
C THR A 354 24.39 -9.38 -0.52
N GLN A 355 23.95 -10.00 0.58
CA GLN A 355 23.05 -9.33 1.52
C GLN A 355 23.73 -8.08 2.12
N GLU A 356 25.01 -8.17 2.47
CA GLU A 356 25.81 -7.09 3.04
C GLU A 356 25.90 -5.91 2.07
N ALA A 357 26.26 -6.17 0.80
CA ALA A 357 26.36 -5.14 -0.22
C ALA A 357 25.01 -4.45 -0.49
N PHE A 358 23.90 -5.19 -0.37
CA PHE A 358 22.56 -4.63 -0.48
C PHE A 358 22.20 -3.73 0.72
N LEU A 359 22.52 -4.15 1.95
CA LEU A 359 22.29 -3.34 3.16
C LEU A 359 23.13 -2.06 3.14
N ILE A 360 24.39 -2.14 2.69
CA ILE A 360 25.25 -0.97 2.49
C ILE A 360 24.66 -0.04 1.43
N PHE A 361 24.15 -0.59 0.32
CA PHE A 361 23.45 0.20 -0.69
C PHE A 361 22.26 0.97 -0.08
N LEU A 362 21.43 0.32 0.75
CA LEU A 362 20.30 0.98 1.42
C LEU A 362 20.75 2.07 2.40
N LEU A 363 21.82 1.80 3.16
CA LEU A 363 22.42 2.76 4.10
C LEU A 363 22.97 3.98 3.38
N CYS A 364 23.81 3.77 2.36
CA CYS A 364 24.38 4.82 1.51
C CYS A 364 23.27 5.66 0.85
N GLN A 365 22.20 5.02 0.40
CA GLN A 365 21.06 5.71 -0.19
C GLN A 365 20.33 6.62 0.82
N LYS A 366 20.15 6.16 2.06
CA LYS A 366 19.57 6.97 3.14
C LYS A 366 20.47 8.14 3.54
N MET A 367 21.78 7.89 3.63
CA MET A 367 22.78 8.92 3.89
C MET A 367 22.77 10.01 2.81
N ALA A 368 22.80 9.61 1.54
CA ALA A 368 22.78 10.52 0.40
C ALA A 368 21.52 11.40 0.42
N LYS A 369 20.35 10.82 0.72
CA LYS A 369 19.08 11.57 0.81
C LYS A 369 19.08 12.63 1.92
N GLN A 370 19.81 12.38 3.01
CA GLN A 370 19.90 13.30 4.15
C GLN A 370 21.13 14.22 4.11
N GLY A 371 21.94 14.13 3.04
CA GLY A 371 23.13 14.96 2.90
C GLY A 371 24.28 14.59 3.84
N PHE A 372 24.29 13.37 4.39
CA PHE A 372 25.41 12.88 5.20
C PHE A 372 26.51 12.31 4.32
N SER A 373 27.76 12.71 4.59
CA SER A 373 28.94 11.94 4.18
C SER A 373 29.19 10.78 5.15
N THR A 374 29.96 9.78 4.73
CA THR A 374 30.32 8.65 5.61
C THR A 374 31.00 9.09 6.89
N GLU A 375 31.93 10.04 6.80
CA GLU A 375 32.64 10.55 7.97
C GLU A 375 31.73 11.38 8.88
N THR A 376 30.89 12.25 8.31
CA THR A 376 29.98 13.08 9.12
C THR A 376 28.93 12.24 9.84
N LEU A 377 28.41 11.20 9.18
CA LEU A 377 27.54 10.24 9.84
C LEU A 377 28.27 9.55 10.99
N PHE A 378 29.46 8.99 10.76
CA PHE A 378 30.18 8.28 11.82
C PHE A 378 30.45 9.16 13.04
N ASN A 379 30.94 10.39 12.83
CA ASN A 379 31.20 11.34 13.90
C ASN A 379 29.91 11.69 14.67
N SER A 380 28.75 11.69 14.00
CA SER A 380 27.45 11.91 14.66
C SER A 380 26.96 10.70 15.47
N LEU A 381 27.38 9.49 15.12
CA LEU A 381 27.05 8.25 15.84
C LEU A 381 27.99 8.02 17.03
N SER A 382 29.29 8.29 16.87
CA SER A 382 30.28 8.17 17.93
C SER A 382 31.04 9.48 18.14
N PRO A 383 30.58 10.33 19.08
CA PRO A 383 31.26 11.60 19.37
C PRO A 383 32.58 11.41 20.13
N ILE A 384 32.84 10.22 20.71
CA ILE A 384 33.96 9.98 21.63
C ILE A 384 34.78 8.76 21.15
N ASN A 385 36.09 8.93 20.97
CA ASN A 385 37.11 7.88 20.74
C ASN A 385 37.13 7.11 19.41
N ASN A 386 36.50 7.60 18.32
CA ASN A 386 36.56 6.97 16.98
C ASN A 386 36.14 5.47 16.94
N LYS A 387 35.42 5.01 17.96
CA LYS A 387 34.93 3.64 18.12
C LYS A 387 33.45 3.69 18.45
N LEU A 388 32.66 2.86 17.79
CA LEU A 388 31.22 2.80 17.98
C LEU A 388 30.87 1.40 18.51
N PRO A 389 30.36 1.26 19.75
CA PRO A 389 29.94 -0.04 20.26
C PRO A 389 28.92 -0.70 19.31
N THR A 390 29.12 -1.98 18.98
CA THR A 390 28.29 -2.67 17.99
C THR A 390 26.82 -2.75 18.44
N GLN A 391 26.58 -2.90 19.74
CA GLN A 391 25.24 -2.92 20.34
C GLN A 391 24.50 -1.58 20.18
N ASP A 392 25.22 -0.47 20.17
CA ASP A 392 24.64 0.87 20.01
C ASP A 392 24.46 1.29 18.56
N PHE A 393 25.12 0.60 17.63
CA PHE A 393 25.24 1.00 16.24
C PHE A 393 23.87 1.21 15.59
N PHE A 394 22.98 0.21 15.68
CA PHE A 394 21.67 0.28 15.05
C PHE A 394 20.76 1.33 15.71
N ARG A 395 20.72 1.37 17.05
CA ARG A 395 19.96 2.38 17.81
C ARG A 395 20.33 3.80 17.40
N LYS A 396 21.63 4.05 17.18
CA LYS A 396 22.14 5.34 16.75
C LYS A 396 21.85 5.62 15.27
N LEU A 397 21.98 4.63 14.38
CA LEU A 397 21.57 4.79 12.98
C LEU A 397 20.08 5.11 12.85
N TYR A 398 19.24 4.42 13.62
CA TYR A 398 17.81 4.68 13.66
C TYR A 398 17.51 6.11 14.09
N SER A 399 18.08 6.55 15.22
CA SER A 399 17.83 7.90 15.75
C SER A 399 18.39 9.04 14.88
N LYS A 400 19.51 8.83 14.18
CA LYS A 400 20.16 9.86 13.36
C LYS A 400 19.60 9.95 11.94
N ILE A 401 19.38 8.82 11.29
CA ILE A 401 19.03 8.79 9.87
C ILE A 401 17.74 8.03 9.55
N ASP A 402 16.97 7.64 10.55
CA ASP A 402 15.74 6.85 10.41
C ASP A 402 15.97 5.58 9.57
N PHE A 403 17.10 4.91 9.83
CA PHE A 403 17.45 3.67 9.19
C PHE A 403 16.92 2.49 10.00
N TRP A 404 15.96 1.79 9.41
CA TRP A 404 15.32 0.65 10.03
C TRP A 404 15.65 -0.62 9.25
N MET A 405 15.91 -1.70 9.98
CA MET A 405 16.19 -3.03 9.44
C MET A 405 15.67 -4.09 10.39
N THR A 406 15.49 -5.31 9.89
CA THR A 406 15.20 -6.48 10.73
C THR A 406 16.41 -6.87 11.56
N TYR A 407 16.18 -7.59 12.67
CA TYR A 407 17.24 -8.10 13.53
C TYR A 407 18.32 -8.89 12.76
N GLN A 408 17.89 -9.80 11.88
CA GLN A 408 18.79 -10.58 11.01
C GLN A 408 19.71 -9.68 10.15
N ASN A 409 19.17 -8.59 9.60
CA ASN A 409 19.96 -7.64 8.81
C ASN A 409 20.92 -6.82 9.69
N ILE A 410 20.55 -6.52 10.94
CA ILE A 410 21.43 -5.85 11.90
C ILE A 410 22.62 -6.75 12.23
N GLU A 411 22.40 -8.03 12.49
CA GLU A 411 23.48 -9.00 12.75
C GLU A 411 24.43 -9.10 11.56
N ILE A 412 23.91 -9.27 10.35
CA ILE A 412 24.71 -9.35 9.11
C ILE A 412 25.57 -8.10 8.93
N LEU A 413 24.97 -6.90 9.06
CA LEU A 413 25.71 -5.65 8.91
C LEU A 413 26.75 -5.45 10.04
N SER A 414 26.42 -5.88 11.26
CA SER A 414 27.32 -5.78 12.41
C SER A 414 28.53 -6.69 12.26
N GLN A 415 28.33 -7.95 11.85
CA GLN A 415 29.40 -8.90 11.54
C GLN A 415 30.25 -8.42 10.36
N TYR A 416 29.62 -7.81 9.37
CA TYR A 416 30.34 -7.24 8.24
C TYR A 416 31.24 -6.07 8.66
N LEU A 417 30.79 -5.20 9.58
CA LEU A 417 31.56 -4.03 10.03
C LEU A 417 32.62 -4.37 11.10
N ASP A 418 32.35 -5.35 11.97
CA ASP A 418 33.25 -5.86 13.01
C ASP A 418 33.53 -7.37 12.82
N PRO A 419 34.30 -7.75 11.78
CA PRO A 419 34.54 -9.16 11.44
C PRO A 419 35.38 -9.90 12.49
N GLU A 420 36.17 -9.16 13.26
CA GLU A 420 36.98 -9.71 14.36
C GLU A 420 36.20 -9.82 15.68
N GLN A 421 34.91 -9.43 15.68
CA GLN A 421 34.01 -9.48 16.85
C GLN A 421 34.61 -8.80 18.09
N LYS A 422 35.26 -7.65 17.90
CA LYS A 422 35.87 -6.86 18.99
C LYS A 422 34.84 -6.16 19.87
N GLY A 423 33.57 -6.16 19.45
CA GLY A 423 32.45 -5.50 20.13
C GLY A 423 32.34 -4.01 19.80
N PHE A 424 33.16 -3.50 18.87
CA PHE A 424 33.11 -2.11 18.41
C PHE A 424 33.51 -1.98 16.94
N ILE A 425 32.85 -1.04 16.26
CA ILE A 425 33.14 -0.64 14.89
C ILE A 425 34.10 0.55 14.91
N SER A 426 35.27 0.41 14.29
CA SER A 426 36.23 1.51 14.17
C SER A 426 35.82 2.49 13.07
N LYS A 427 36.21 3.76 13.22
CA LYS A 427 36.00 4.78 12.19
C LYS A 427 36.58 4.39 10.83
N SER A 428 37.79 3.82 10.82
CA SER A 428 38.46 3.36 9.59
C SER A 428 37.66 2.26 8.91
N ALA A 429 37.24 1.22 9.65
CA ALA A 429 36.43 0.13 9.11
C ALA A 429 35.08 0.62 8.58
N PHE A 430 34.43 1.56 9.28
CA PHE A 430 33.17 2.16 8.84
C PHE A 430 33.34 2.94 7.53
N ILE A 431 34.37 3.80 7.43
CA ILE A 431 34.62 4.61 6.23
C ILE A 431 35.00 3.75 5.03
N GLU A 432 35.83 2.73 5.25
CA GLU A 432 36.26 1.80 4.20
C GLU A 432 35.09 0.99 3.64
N LYS A 433 34.20 0.52 4.52
CA LYS A 433 33.11 -0.39 4.16
C LYS A 433 31.85 0.32 3.67
N ILE A 434 31.61 1.55 4.10
CA ILE A 434 30.44 2.36 3.72
C ILE A 434 30.90 3.50 2.81
N ASP A 435 31.26 3.16 1.58
CA ASP A 435 31.78 4.12 0.61
C ASP A 435 30.68 4.64 -0.32
N LEU A 436 30.36 5.94 -0.19
CA LEU A 436 29.43 6.65 -1.08
C LEU A 436 29.94 6.76 -2.52
N ILE A 437 31.26 6.73 -2.74
CA ILE A 437 31.86 6.75 -4.08
C ILE A 437 31.61 5.40 -4.77
N ALA A 438 31.91 4.30 -4.09
CA ALA A 438 31.56 2.95 -4.55
C ALA A 438 30.05 2.82 -4.80
N HIS A 439 29.21 3.33 -3.89
CA HIS A 439 27.74 3.36 -4.06
C HIS A 439 27.33 4.04 -5.37
N ASN A 440 27.84 5.24 -5.64
CA ASN A 440 27.53 5.99 -6.86
C ASN A 440 27.93 5.28 -8.16
N ARG A 441 29.02 4.49 -8.12
CA ARG A 441 29.43 3.64 -9.25
C ARG A 441 28.52 2.42 -9.40
N ASN A 442 28.27 1.73 -8.29
CA ASN A 442 27.49 0.49 -8.23
C ASN A 442 26.03 0.71 -8.65
N CYS A 443 25.41 1.84 -8.28
CA CYS A 443 24.06 2.21 -8.72
C CYS A 443 23.91 2.27 -10.26
N LYS A 444 25.02 2.47 -10.99
CA LYS A 444 25.05 2.50 -12.46
C LYS A 444 25.45 1.15 -13.07
N SER A 445 25.75 0.14 -12.26
CA SER A 445 26.05 -1.22 -12.72
C SER A 445 24.77 -1.96 -13.15
N PRO A 446 24.81 -2.76 -14.24
CA PRO A 446 23.70 -3.67 -14.60
C PRO A 446 23.34 -4.66 -13.50
N GLU A 447 24.24 -4.96 -12.57
CA GLU A 447 23.97 -5.85 -11.42
C GLU A 447 22.94 -5.26 -10.46
N TYR A 448 22.87 -3.93 -10.39
CA TYR A 448 21.90 -3.16 -9.61
C TYR A 448 20.70 -2.80 -10.49
N SER A 449 20.20 -3.76 -11.27
CA SER A 449 19.00 -3.59 -12.08
C SER A 449 17.90 -4.57 -11.67
N ILE A 450 16.67 -4.10 -11.78
CA ILE A 450 15.46 -4.85 -11.45
C ILE A 450 14.59 -4.88 -12.69
N SER A 451 14.15 -6.07 -13.08
CA SER A 451 13.16 -6.20 -14.15
C SER A 451 11.77 -5.77 -13.68
N LYS A 452 10.96 -5.27 -14.60
CA LYS A 452 9.56 -4.92 -14.32
C LYS A 452 8.78 -6.11 -13.76
N CYS A 453 9.01 -7.30 -14.32
CA CYS A 453 8.42 -8.54 -13.82
C CYS A 453 8.79 -8.82 -12.35
N GLN A 454 10.07 -8.71 -11.98
CA GLN A 454 10.50 -8.89 -10.59
C GLN A 454 9.85 -7.87 -9.66
N PHE A 455 9.76 -6.61 -10.08
CA PHE A 455 9.10 -5.54 -9.34
C PHE A 455 7.62 -5.84 -9.06
N LEU A 456 6.86 -6.20 -10.09
CA LEU A 456 5.43 -6.51 -9.95
C LEU A 456 5.19 -7.78 -9.12
N ASN A 457 6.01 -8.82 -9.30
CA ASN A 457 5.90 -10.04 -8.50
C ASN A 457 6.25 -9.81 -7.03
N ALA A 458 7.20 -8.91 -6.72
CA ALA A 458 7.49 -8.52 -5.35
C ALA A 458 6.30 -7.82 -4.68
N LEU A 459 5.61 -6.94 -5.41
CA LEU A 459 4.39 -6.28 -4.93
C LEU A 459 3.30 -7.29 -4.57
N ILE A 460 3.08 -8.29 -5.43
CA ILE A 460 2.11 -9.37 -5.17
C ILE A 460 2.53 -10.19 -3.95
N LYS A 461 3.80 -10.54 -3.83
CA LYS A 461 4.32 -11.31 -2.70
C LYS A 461 4.14 -10.58 -1.38
N VAL A 462 4.46 -9.28 -1.33
CA VAL A 462 4.23 -8.46 -0.12
C VAL A 462 2.75 -8.31 0.18
N HIS A 463 1.91 -8.08 -0.83
CA HIS A 463 0.46 -8.04 -0.64
C HIS A 463 -0.06 -9.36 -0.05
N LYS A 464 0.38 -10.52 -0.54
CA LYS A 464 0.00 -11.84 0.01
C LYS A 464 0.46 -12.00 1.47
N GLN A 465 1.68 -11.57 1.81
CA GLN A 465 2.15 -11.57 3.20
C GLN A 465 1.28 -10.70 4.10
N LEU A 466 0.86 -9.53 3.63
CA LEU A 466 -0.05 -8.64 4.34
C LEU A 466 -1.45 -9.24 4.49
N GLN A 467 -1.96 -9.94 3.47
CA GLN A 467 -3.22 -10.67 3.56
C GLN A 467 -3.15 -11.78 4.61
N ILE A 468 -2.09 -12.60 4.60
CA ILE A 468 -1.89 -13.66 5.61
C ILE A 468 -1.85 -13.04 7.02
N ARG A 469 -1.07 -11.97 7.21
CA ARG A 469 -1.01 -11.25 8.50
C ARG A 469 -2.38 -10.70 8.90
N SER A 470 -3.15 -10.18 7.96
CA SER A 470 -4.50 -9.67 8.20
C SER A 470 -5.47 -10.78 8.60
N VAL A 471 -5.53 -11.89 7.85
CA VAL A 471 -6.36 -13.06 8.20
C VAL A 471 -5.97 -13.62 9.56
N LYS A 472 -4.67 -13.75 9.85
CA LYS A 472 -4.17 -14.20 11.15
C LYS A 472 -4.67 -13.31 12.29
N LYS A 473 -4.55 -11.98 12.14
CA LYS A 473 -5.08 -11.02 13.14
C LYS A 473 -6.59 -11.17 13.32
N LEU A 474 -7.36 -11.25 12.22
CA LEU A 474 -8.81 -11.42 12.29
C LEU A 474 -9.17 -12.73 12.98
N LYS A 475 -8.53 -13.84 12.62
CA LYS A 475 -8.73 -15.14 13.27
C LYS A 475 -8.43 -15.08 14.78
N ASN A 476 -7.35 -14.43 15.17
CA ASN A 476 -6.96 -14.30 16.58
C ASN A 476 -7.93 -13.40 17.37
N LEU A 477 -8.48 -12.35 16.75
CA LEU A 477 -9.46 -11.47 17.38
C LEU A 477 -10.81 -12.16 17.62
N TYR A 478 -11.18 -13.13 16.79
CA TYR A 478 -12.53 -13.71 16.78
C TYR A 478 -12.61 -15.17 17.23
N GLY A 479 -11.47 -15.82 17.46
CA GLY A 479 -11.42 -17.23 17.84
C GLY A 479 -11.41 -18.16 16.62
N MET A 480 -10.92 -19.38 16.83
CA MET A 480 -10.60 -20.31 15.73
C MET A 480 -11.83 -20.94 15.06
N ASP A 481 -13.01 -20.98 15.70
CA ASP A 481 -14.17 -21.68 15.17
C ASP A 481 -15.46 -20.88 15.40
N PHE A 482 -15.96 -20.25 14.33
CA PHE A 482 -17.40 -20.00 14.25
C PHE A 482 -18.05 -21.31 13.81
N SER A 483 -18.57 -22.08 14.77
CA SER A 483 -19.36 -23.29 14.47
C SER A 483 -20.66 -22.95 13.75
N GLU A 484 -21.13 -21.71 13.88
CA GLU A 484 -22.36 -21.22 13.29
C GLU A 484 -22.06 -20.15 12.21
N PRO A 485 -22.83 -20.14 11.10
CA PRO A 485 -22.74 -19.08 10.11
C PRO A 485 -22.92 -17.69 10.74
N MET A 486 -22.09 -16.73 10.32
CA MET A 486 -22.16 -15.36 10.80
C MET A 486 -23.35 -14.63 10.16
N GLU A 487 -24.31 -14.25 11.00
CA GLU A 487 -25.43 -13.40 10.62
C GLU A 487 -25.01 -11.94 10.44
N ARG A 488 -25.93 -11.15 9.87
CA ARG A 488 -25.67 -9.77 9.51
C ARG A 488 -25.30 -8.88 10.70
N GLU A 489 -26.02 -9.01 11.80
CA GLU A 489 -25.81 -8.17 12.98
C GLU A 489 -24.40 -8.39 13.54
N LYS A 490 -23.97 -9.65 13.61
CA LYS A 490 -22.63 -10.04 14.01
C LYS A 490 -21.57 -9.54 13.03
N PHE A 491 -21.82 -9.63 11.72
CA PHE A 491 -20.91 -9.07 10.71
C PHE A 491 -20.68 -7.56 10.92
N ASP A 492 -21.74 -6.80 11.14
CA ASP A 492 -21.66 -5.35 11.35
C ASP A 492 -20.93 -5.01 12.65
N GLU A 493 -21.22 -5.75 13.74
CA GLU A 493 -20.57 -5.57 15.03
C GLU A 493 -19.05 -5.81 14.94
N LEU A 494 -18.64 -6.94 14.35
CA LEU A 494 -17.22 -7.29 14.24
C LEU A 494 -16.49 -6.34 13.30
N SER A 495 -17.11 -5.95 12.18
CA SER A 495 -16.52 -5.00 11.24
C SER A 495 -16.33 -3.61 11.87
N LYS A 496 -17.27 -3.15 12.70
CA LYS A 496 -17.13 -1.88 13.45
C LYS A 496 -16.10 -1.96 14.57
N LYS A 497 -15.87 -3.14 15.16
CA LYS A 497 -14.75 -3.35 16.11
C LYS A 497 -13.39 -3.18 15.42
N ILE A 498 -13.28 -3.58 14.16
CA ILE A 498 -12.07 -3.43 13.33
C ILE A 498 -11.90 -1.98 12.87
N GLU A 499 -12.94 -1.38 12.30
CA GLU A 499 -12.92 -0.03 11.76
C GLU A 499 -14.13 0.75 12.26
N LYS A 500 -13.94 1.49 13.36
CA LYS A 500 -15.03 2.19 14.08
C LYS A 500 -15.85 3.14 13.21
N ASN A 501 -15.21 3.76 12.22
CA ASN A 501 -15.80 4.78 11.36
C ASN A 501 -16.34 4.21 10.04
N ILE A 502 -16.57 2.90 9.94
CA ILE A 502 -17.09 2.28 8.72
C ILE A 502 -18.56 2.65 8.50
N ASN A 503 -18.91 3.06 7.28
CA ASN A 503 -20.28 3.42 6.91
C ASN A 503 -21.20 2.17 6.98
N PRO A 504 -22.34 2.21 7.69
CA PRO A 504 -23.31 1.10 7.75
C PRO A 504 -23.85 0.64 6.40
N GLU A 505 -24.06 1.54 5.45
CA GLU A 505 -24.54 1.20 4.10
C GLU A 505 -23.46 0.45 3.31
N PHE A 506 -22.19 0.81 3.52
CA PHE A 506 -21.07 0.08 2.95
C PHE A 506 -20.96 -1.33 3.56
N LEU A 507 -21.15 -1.47 4.88
CA LEU A 507 -21.26 -2.79 5.52
C LEU A 507 -22.40 -3.61 4.93
N THR A 508 -23.51 -2.97 4.58
CA THR A 508 -24.63 -3.65 3.90
C THR A 508 -24.24 -4.23 2.57
N ASN A 509 -23.57 -3.43 1.75
CA ASN A 509 -23.12 -3.87 0.44
C ASN A 509 -22.05 -4.96 0.56
N LEU A 510 -21.12 -4.83 1.52
CA LEU A 510 -20.11 -5.85 1.80
C LEU A 510 -20.72 -7.19 2.21
N PHE A 511 -21.71 -7.18 3.11
CA PHE A 511 -22.36 -8.41 3.55
C PHE A 511 -23.15 -9.07 2.42
N ASN A 512 -23.91 -8.27 1.67
CA ASN A 512 -24.67 -8.77 0.53
C ASN A 512 -23.74 -9.38 -0.54
N GLU A 513 -22.60 -8.75 -0.80
CA GLU A 513 -21.58 -9.29 -1.69
C GLU A 513 -20.93 -10.55 -1.12
N ALA A 514 -20.61 -10.57 0.18
CA ALA A 514 -20.03 -11.73 0.85
C ALA A 514 -20.95 -12.97 0.73
N ILE A 515 -22.27 -12.78 0.86
CA ILE A 515 -23.24 -13.88 0.73
C ILE A 515 -23.19 -14.52 -0.66
N LEU A 516 -22.89 -13.74 -1.71
CA LEU A 516 -22.78 -14.29 -3.07
C LEU A 516 -21.63 -15.30 -3.22
N TYR A 517 -20.66 -15.29 -2.31
CA TYR A 517 -19.56 -16.26 -2.28
C TYR A 517 -19.86 -17.49 -1.40
N GLU A 518 -20.99 -17.52 -0.69
CA GLU A 518 -21.41 -18.66 0.10
C GLU A 518 -22.34 -19.58 -0.69
N GLU A 519 -22.13 -20.89 -0.51
CA GLU A 519 -22.98 -21.92 -1.11
C GLU A 519 -24.21 -22.22 -0.23
N GLN A 520 -24.15 -21.85 1.05
CA GLN A 520 -25.20 -22.08 2.04
C GLN A 520 -25.95 -20.77 2.33
N GLU A 521 -27.29 -20.81 2.30
CA GLU A 521 -28.14 -19.62 2.44
C GLU A 521 -28.19 -19.04 3.87
N ASN A 522 -27.58 -19.70 4.87
CA ASN A 522 -27.82 -19.41 6.28
C ASN A 522 -26.79 -18.49 6.96
N GLY A 523 -25.87 -17.86 6.20
CA GLY A 523 -24.94 -16.85 6.75
C GLY A 523 -23.53 -16.95 6.19
N LEU A 524 -22.59 -16.20 6.78
CA LEU A 524 -21.21 -16.11 6.30
C LEU A 524 -20.24 -17.01 7.07
N SER A 525 -19.39 -17.76 6.38
CA SER A 525 -18.27 -18.43 7.03
C SER A 525 -17.21 -17.42 7.48
N LEU A 526 -16.40 -17.80 8.49
CA LEU A 526 -15.21 -17.03 8.90
C LEU A 526 -14.28 -16.76 7.70
N SER A 527 -14.16 -17.73 6.78
CA SER A 527 -13.29 -17.60 5.62
C SER A 527 -13.74 -16.46 4.71
N THR A 528 -15.03 -16.40 4.40
CA THR A 528 -15.61 -15.37 3.53
C THR A 528 -15.59 -14.02 4.21
N PHE A 529 -15.85 -13.97 5.52
CA PHE A 529 -15.71 -12.76 6.33
C PHE A 529 -14.27 -12.20 6.26
N CYS A 530 -13.25 -13.01 6.56
CA CYS A 530 -11.86 -12.57 6.51
C CYS A 530 -11.45 -12.10 5.11
N ASN A 531 -11.87 -12.83 4.08
CA ASN A 531 -11.50 -12.52 2.70
C ASN A 531 -12.21 -11.27 2.17
N ILE A 532 -13.51 -11.07 2.44
CA ILE A 532 -14.21 -9.86 1.99
C ILE A 532 -13.63 -8.60 2.63
N LEU A 533 -13.31 -8.65 3.94
CA LEU A 533 -12.67 -7.52 4.60
C LEU A 533 -11.28 -7.23 4.03
N ASN A 534 -10.50 -8.26 3.68
CA ASN A 534 -9.20 -8.09 3.04
C ASN A 534 -9.30 -7.52 1.62
N VAL A 535 -10.26 -7.99 0.81
CA VAL A 535 -10.50 -7.49 -0.55
C VAL A 535 -10.74 -5.98 -0.52
N TYR A 536 -11.51 -5.51 0.46
CA TYR A 536 -11.84 -4.10 0.64
C TYR A 536 -10.90 -3.36 1.61
N ALA A 537 -9.83 -4.02 2.08
CA ALA A 537 -8.84 -3.49 3.00
C ALA A 537 -9.43 -2.83 4.27
N VAL A 538 -10.52 -3.38 4.81
CA VAL A 538 -11.14 -2.93 6.07
C VAL A 538 -10.19 -3.21 7.24
N GLY A 539 -10.00 -2.25 8.14
CA GLY A 539 -9.14 -2.38 9.32
C GLY A 539 -7.68 -1.97 9.15
N ASN A 540 -7.35 -1.34 8.02
CA ASN A 540 -6.05 -0.72 7.77
C ASN A 540 -4.81 -1.62 8.07
N ASN A 541 -4.86 -2.90 7.69
CA ASN A 541 -3.71 -3.82 7.84
C ASN A 541 -2.64 -3.62 6.74
N TYR A 542 -2.31 -2.37 6.40
CA TYR A 542 -1.44 -1.96 5.29
C TYR A 542 -1.94 -2.31 3.87
N LEU A 543 -2.95 -3.18 3.75
CA LEU A 543 -3.57 -3.54 2.47
C LEU A 543 -4.13 -2.32 1.73
N LYS A 544 -4.57 -1.27 2.46
CA LYS A 544 -5.04 -0.02 1.85
C LYS A 544 -3.97 0.60 0.94
N GLU A 545 -2.67 0.43 1.22
CA GLU A 545 -1.56 0.94 0.40
C GLU A 545 -1.55 0.43 -1.04
N PHE A 546 -2.14 -0.73 -1.28
CA PHE A 546 -2.28 -1.33 -2.60
C PHE A 546 -3.61 -0.93 -3.28
N SER A 547 -4.26 0.14 -2.81
CA SER A 547 -5.44 0.74 -3.43
C SER A 547 -5.10 2.15 -3.92
N ILE A 548 -5.44 2.45 -5.17
CA ILE A 548 -5.21 3.78 -5.78
C ILE A 548 -5.99 4.85 -5.01
N GLU A 549 -5.42 6.04 -4.84
CA GLU A 549 -6.08 7.17 -4.19
C GLU A 549 -7.44 7.51 -4.82
N SER A 550 -7.58 7.48 -6.15
CA SER A 550 -8.88 7.66 -6.82
C SER A 550 -9.89 6.56 -6.48
N LEU A 551 -9.45 5.31 -6.27
CA LEU A 551 -10.30 4.24 -5.76
C LEU A 551 -10.68 4.51 -4.31
N ARG A 552 -9.72 4.92 -3.46
CA ARG A 552 -9.99 5.28 -2.06
C ARG A 552 -10.99 6.44 -1.98
N ASN A 553 -10.79 7.48 -2.79
CA ASN A 553 -11.65 8.64 -2.87
C ASN A 553 -13.01 8.29 -3.51
N ALA A 554 -13.08 7.45 -4.54
CA ALA A 554 -14.35 6.98 -5.09
C ALA A 554 -15.10 6.07 -4.11
N PHE A 555 -14.39 5.24 -3.34
CA PHE A 555 -14.98 4.51 -2.22
C PHE A 555 -15.47 5.48 -1.16
N GLU A 556 -14.72 6.53 -0.83
CA GLU A 556 -15.11 7.58 0.12
C GLU A 556 -16.25 8.49 -0.38
N GLU A 557 -16.31 8.81 -1.66
CA GLU A 557 -17.38 9.59 -2.27
C GLU A 557 -18.65 8.76 -2.45
N ARG A 558 -18.53 7.46 -2.80
CA ARG A 558 -19.66 6.52 -2.67
C ARG A 558 -20.08 6.36 -1.21
N ARG A 559 -19.17 6.50 -0.24
CA ARG A 559 -19.52 6.54 1.20
C ARG A 559 -20.29 7.81 1.59
N THR A 560 -20.24 8.90 0.82
CA THR A 560 -20.91 10.18 1.16
C THR A 560 -22.09 10.58 0.27
N ASN A 561 -22.11 10.20 -1.02
CA ASN A 561 -23.03 10.76 -2.01
C ASN A 561 -24.34 9.98 -2.21
N LEU A 562 -24.59 8.90 -1.44
CA LEU A 562 -25.87 8.19 -1.52
C LEU A 562 -27.03 8.93 -0.83
N THR A 563 -26.78 9.99 -0.05
CA THR A 563 -27.84 10.87 0.45
C THR A 563 -28.54 11.68 -0.66
N ASP A 564 -27.89 11.94 -1.80
CA ASP A 564 -28.49 12.76 -2.87
C ASP A 564 -29.23 11.93 -3.93
N ILE A 565 -28.95 10.62 -4.05
CA ILE A 565 -29.66 9.73 -4.98
C ILE A 565 -31.04 9.36 -4.45
N PHE A 566 -31.26 9.36 -3.13
CA PHE A 566 -32.58 9.10 -2.54
C PHE A 566 -33.54 10.30 -2.54
N LEU A 567 -33.10 11.49 -2.94
CA LEU A 567 -33.96 12.67 -3.12
C LEU A 567 -34.29 13.00 -4.59
N GLY A 568 -33.77 12.21 -5.54
CA GLY A 568 -33.91 12.46 -6.98
C GLY A 568 -34.54 11.31 -7.77
N LYS A 569 -35.88 11.25 -7.77
CA LYS A 569 -36.76 10.50 -8.69
C LYS A 569 -36.61 8.98 -8.76
N ASN A 570 -37.71 8.33 -8.35
CA ASN A 570 -38.09 6.96 -8.67
C ASN A 570 -38.02 6.66 -10.19
N GLU A 571 -36.89 6.17 -10.67
CA GLU A 571 -36.87 5.23 -11.79
C GLU A 571 -36.03 4.04 -11.37
N ALA A 572 -36.71 2.92 -11.12
CA ALA A 572 -36.10 1.64 -10.80
C ALA A 572 -35.27 1.18 -12.01
N ILE A 573 -33.98 1.53 -12.01
CA ILE A 573 -33.01 0.88 -12.89
C ILE A 573 -32.73 -0.49 -12.27
N ASP A 574 -33.19 -1.52 -12.97
CA ASP A 574 -33.07 -2.93 -12.61
C ASP A 574 -31.58 -3.36 -12.71
N ILE A 575 -30.79 -3.08 -11.67
CA ILE A 575 -29.36 -3.40 -11.56
C ILE A 575 -29.13 -4.93 -11.39
N TYR A 576 -30.18 -5.74 -11.26
CA TYR A 576 -30.10 -7.21 -11.07
C TYR A 576 -30.08 -8.05 -12.37
N SER A 577 -29.87 -7.42 -13.53
CA SER A 577 -29.89 -8.08 -14.84
C SER A 577 -28.81 -9.16 -15.06
N PRO A 578 -27.55 -9.05 -14.58
CA PRO A 578 -26.54 -10.09 -14.83
C PRO A 578 -26.76 -11.39 -14.01
N LEU A 579 -27.15 -11.28 -12.74
CA LEU A 579 -27.37 -12.43 -11.85
C LEU A 579 -28.66 -13.20 -12.19
N ARG A 580 -29.70 -12.52 -12.72
CA ARG A 580 -30.87 -13.19 -13.28
C ARG A 580 -30.56 -13.96 -14.57
N GLN A 581 -29.53 -13.56 -15.32
CA GLN A 581 -29.08 -14.33 -16.49
C GLN A 581 -28.32 -15.60 -16.11
N VAL A 582 -27.55 -15.58 -15.02
CA VAL A 582 -26.86 -16.79 -14.51
C VAL A 582 -27.88 -17.81 -13.99
N LYS A 583 -28.83 -17.39 -13.13
CA LYS A 583 -29.90 -18.28 -12.62
C LYS A 583 -30.83 -18.82 -13.73
N ARG A 584 -31.10 -18.03 -14.78
CA ARG A 584 -31.85 -18.49 -15.98
C ARG A 584 -31.05 -19.45 -16.86
N ARG A 585 -29.71 -19.34 -16.89
CA ARG A 585 -28.83 -20.26 -17.63
C ARG A 585 -28.72 -21.62 -16.94
N GLU A 586 -28.70 -21.64 -15.61
CA GLU A 586 -28.76 -22.87 -14.82
C GLU A 586 -30.12 -23.58 -14.96
N LEU A 587 -31.24 -22.84 -14.92
CA LEU A 587 -32.57 -23.40 -15.14
C LEU A 587 -32.76 -23.96 -16.56
N LYS A 588 -32.11 -23.37 -17.58
CA LYS A 588 -32.13 -23.88 -18.96
C LYS A 588 -31.24 -25.11 -19.15
N ARG A 589 -30.17 -25.26 -18.36
CA ARG A 589 -29.32 -26.45 -18.38
C ARG A 589 -29.98 -27.64 -17.68
N SER A 590 -30.74 -27.41 -16.61
CA SER A 590 -31.49 -28.49 -15.93
C SER A 590 -32.73 -28.95 -16.70
N THR A 591 -33.37 -28.08 -17.47
CA THR A 591 -34.55 -28.44 -18.29
C THR A 591 -34.22 -29.13 -19.61
N ASN A 592 -32.99 -29.01 -20.12
CA ASN A 592 -32.53 -29.75 -21.30
C ASN A 592 -31.83 -31.08 -20.98
N ALA A 593 -31.67 -31.41 -19.69
CA ALA A 593 -31.03 -32.64 -19.22
C ALA A 593 -32.03 -33.69 -18.69
N ASN A 594 -33.34 -33.45 -18.83
CA ASN A 594 -34.43 -34.38 -18.52
C ASN A 594 -35.23 -34.72 -19.78
#